data_AF-A0AAQ1KQA3-F1
#
_entry.id   AF-A0AAQ1KQA3-F1
#
_cell.length_a   1.000
_cell.length_b   1.000
_cell.length_c   1.000
_cell.angle_alpha   90.00
_cell.angle_beta   90.00
_cell.angle_gamma   90.00
#
_symmetry.space_group_name_H-M   'P 1'
#
loop_
_entity.id
_entity.type
_entity.pdbx_description
1 polymer ?
#
loop_
_entity_poly.entity_id
_entity_poly.type
_entity_poly.pdbx_seq_one_letter_code
_entity_poly.pdbx_strand_id
1 'polypeptide(L)'
;MKTRNCIVLFISTTGAISTAIASPPEHTVSLGNRLEDVRDFSGPSVIETKQGDCSYSLSLGDHQHAQYDDPDIVIYEAPSKINRNSTPYLWQAESATGYDWAFKNPGNPELKWFGLMCESKENFPFSMTNEDDLPPEYREILESNSLKCPADFRNGRFVIKSSMAGDNSYIFQRLSENNWEGVLVLHKQKGKENYDQIRFCLVHEGVVLIGTSENEEPAPSIDKNFAEDLAKIIKTVNFKNH
;
A
#
# COMPACT_ATOMS: atom_id res chain seq x y z
N MET A 1 9.92 -2.72 84.92
CA MET A 1 10.38 -3.48 83.74
C MET A 1 9.52 -3.07 82.55
N LYS A 2 10.15 -2.66 81.45
CA LYS A 2 9.53 -2.20 80.20
C LYS A 2 9.21 -3.39 79.29
N THR A 3 8.00 -3.45 78.75
CA THR A 3 7.61 -4.31 77.62
C THR A 3 6.55 -3.54 76.82
N ARG A 4 6.97 -2.66 75.90
CA ARG A 4 7.04 -2.84 74.43
C ARG A 4 5.70 -3.19 73.78
N ASN A 5 5.01 -2.15 73.30
CA ASN A 5 3.92 -2.20 72.33
C ASN A 5 4.47 -2.64 70.95
N CYS A 6 3.88 -3.69 70.37
CA CYS A 6 4.08 -4.07 68.98
C CYS A 6 2.90 -3.55 68.16
N ILE A 7 3.14 -2.56 67.31
CA ILE A 7 2.21 -2.11 66.28
C ILE A 7 2.41 -3.02 65.07
N VAL A 8 1.38 -3.77 64.69
CA VAL A 8 1.36 -4.57 63.46
C VAL A 8 0.79 -3.68 62.35
N LEU A 9 1.65 -3.27 61.42
CA LEU A 9 1.23 -2.60 60.18
C LEU A 9 0.78 -3.66 59.17
N PHE A 10 -0.50 -3.63 58.79
CA PHE A 10 -1.00 -4.37 57.63
C PHE A 10 -0.75 -3.54 56.37
N ILE A 11 0.17 -4.00 55.53
CA ILE A 11 0.39 -3.46 54.18
C ILE A 11 -0.53 -4.24 53.24
N SER A 12 -1.66 -3.66 52.87
CA SER A 12 -2.53 -4.18 51.82
C SER A 12 -1.98 -3.77 50.46
N THR A 13 -1.34 -4.71 49.76
CA THR A 13 -0.92 -4.55 48.36
C THR A 13 -2.12 -4.75 47.43
N THR A 14 -2.66 -3.66 46.88
CA THR A 14 -3.60 -3.73 45.76
C THR A 14 -2.83 -4.08 44.49
N GLY A 15 -2.84 -5.36 44.12
CA GLY A 15 -2.38 -5.82 42.82
C GLY A 15 -3.40 -5.43 41.75
N ALA A 16 -3.02 -4.54 40.84
CA ALA A 16 -3.79 -4.26 39.64
C ALA A 16 -3.64 -5.46 38.68
N ILE A 17 -4.74 -6.17 38.45
CA ILE A 17 -4.82 -7.20 37.41
C ILE A 17 -4.99 -6.47 36.08
N SER A 18 -3.88 -6.29 35.35
CA SER A 18 -3.95 -5.93 33.92
C SER A 18 -4.60 -7.09 33.17
N THR A 19 -5.88 -6.96 32.85
CA THR A 19 -6.51 -7.79 31.83
C THR A 19 -5.91 -7.38 30.49
N ALA A 20 -4.91 -8.13 30.02
CA ALA A 20 -4.55 -8.13 28.62
C ALA A 20 -5.81 -8.57 27.84
N ILE A 21 -6.43 -7.63 27.15
CA ILE A 21 -7.44 -7.94 26.14
C ILE A 21 -6.66 -8.70 25.07
N ALA A 22 -6.77 -10.02 25.08
CA ALA A 22 -6.29 -10.83 23.97
C ALA A 22 -7.06 -10.35 22.73
N SER A 23 -6.35 -9.75 21.78
CA SER A 23 -6.89 -9.46 20.47
C SER A 23 -7.45 -10.77 19.90
N PRO A 24 -8.66 -10.76 19.31
CA PRO A 24 -9.19 -11.95 18.66
C PRO A 24 -8.19 -12.43 17.59
N PRO A 25 -8.08 -13.74 17.34
CA PRO A 25 -7.16 -14.26 16.34
C PRO A 25 -7.43 -13.54 15.00
N GLU A 26 -6.38 -12.93 14.44
CA GLU A 26 -6.44 -12.30 13.13
C GLU A 26 -6.91 -13.35 12.12
N HIS A 27 -8.17 -13.28 11.71
CA HIS A 27 -8.70 -14.14 10.67
C HIS A 27 -7.98 -13.73 9.37
N THR A 28 -7.20 -14.63 8.79
CA THR A 28 -6.54 -14.40 7.50
C THR A 28 -7.40 -14.97 6.39
N VAL A 29 -7.63 -14.19 5.34
CA VAL A 29 -8.43 -14.57 4.18
C VAL A 29 -7.55 -14.59 2.93
N SER A 30 -7.56 -15.70 2.21
CA SER A 30 -6.89 -15.80 0.92
C SER A 30 -7.70 -15.09 -0.17
N LEU A 31 -7.14 -14.04 -0.74
CA LEU A 31 -7.70 -13.23 -1.80
C LEU A 31 -6.98 -13.54 -3.13
N GLY A 32 -7.70 -14.05 -4.12
CA GLY A 32 -7.10 -14.51 -5.38
C GLY A 32 -8.06 -15.27 -6.28
N ASN A 33 -7.48 -15.97 -7.27
CA ASN A 33 -8.19 -16.80 -8.25
C ASN A 33 -7.95 -18.32 -8.07
N ARG A 34 -7.25 -18.75 -7.00
CA ARG A 34 -7.00 -20.18 -6.77
C ARG A 34 -8.25 -20.87 -6.22
N LEU A 35 -8.22 -22.20 -6.23
CA LEU A 35 -9.23 -22.99 -5.54
C LEU A 35 -9.23 -22.59 -4.06
N GLU A 36 -10.41 -22.29 -3.51
CA GLU A 36 -10.66 -21.80 -2.14
C GLU A 36 -10.36 -20.30 -1.88
N ASP A 37 -9.71 -19.59 -2.80
CA ASP A 37 -9.57 -18.14 -2.68
C ASP A 37 -10.92 -17.44 -2.90
N VAL A 38 -11.13 -16.32 -2.20
CA VAL A 38 -12.22 -15.40 -2.51
C VAL A 38 -11.74 -14.31 -3.45
N ARG A 39 -12.62 -13.82 -4.33
CA ARG A 39 -12.31 -12.70 -5.23
C ARG A 39 -12.66 -11.33 -4.65
N ASP A 40 -13.55 -11.28 -3.66
CA ASP A 40 -14.00 -10.04 -3.03
C ASP A 40 -14.16 -10.23 -1.53
N PHE A 41 -13.53 -9.39 -0.73
CA PHE A 41 -13.59 -9.46 0.73
C PHE A 41 -13.87 -8.08 1.36
N SER A 42 -14.54 -8.07 2.51
CA SER A 42 -14.79 -6.86 3.31
C SER A 42 -14.13 -7.02 4.67
N GLY A 43 -13.36 -6.03 5.10
CA GLY A 43 -12.76 -6.00 6.43
C GLY A 43 -13.79 -5.87 7.57
N PRO A 44 -13.33 -5.93 8.84
CA PRO A 44 -11.93 -5.95 9.25
C PRO A 44 -11.32 -7.36 9.24
N SER A 45 -10.15 -7.54 8.62
CA SER A 45 -9.39 -8.81 8.60
C SER A 45 -8.03 -8.61 7.93
N VAL A 46 -7.14 -9.59 8.03
CA VAL A 46 -5.94 -9.66 7.18
C VAL A 46 -6.29 -10.39 5.89
N ILE A 47 -5.97 -9.79 4.74
CA ILE A 47 -5.97 -10.51 3.46
C ILE A 47 -4.56 -11.00 3.16
N GLU A 48 -4.46 -12.20 2.63
CA GLU A 48 -3.26 -12.76 2.03
C GLU A 48 -3.51 -12.93 0.54
N THR A 49 -2.54 -12.57 -0.29
CA THR A 49 -2.69 -12.66 -1.73
C THR A 49 -1.40 -13.01 -2.43
N LYS A 50 -1.55 -13.61 -3.62
CA LYS A 50 -0.47 -13.75 -4.59
C LYS A 50 -0.86 -13.04 -5.88
N GLN A 51 -0.03 -12.11 -6.31
CA GLN A 51 -0.20 -11.28 -7.48
C GLN A 51 1.10 -11.33 -8.29
N GLY A 52 1.12 -12.07 -9.40
CA GLY A 52 2.36 -12.40 -10.09
C GLY A 52 3.39 -13.04 -9.14
N ASP A 53 4.56 -12.41 -9.04
CA ASP A 53 5.67 -12.84 -8.17
C ASP A 53 5.58 -12.31 -6.74
N CYS A 54 4.66 -11.37 -6.46
CA CYS A 54 4.44 -10.84 -5.13
C CYS A 54 3.54 -11.80 -4.34
N SER A 55 4.03 -12.27 -3.20
CA SER A 55 3.23 -12.95 -2.18
C SER A 55 3.27 -12.10 -0.92
N TYR A 56 2.12 -11.59 -0.47
CA TYR A 56 2.06 -10.68 0.67
C TYR A 56 0.73 -10.76 1.40
N SER A 57 0.71 -10.18 2.59
CA SER A 57 -0.51 -9.92 3.36
C SER A 57 -0.62 -8.45 3.70
N LEU A 58 -1.84 -7.95 3.90
CA LEU A 58 -2.12 -6.62 4.42
C LEU A 58 -3.41 -6.63 5.24
N SER A 59 -3.55 -5.68 6.15
CA SER A 59 -4.75 -5.52 6.97
C SER A 59 -5.78 -4.63 6.27
N LEU A 60 -7.03 -5.07 6.25
CA LEU A 60 -8.18 -4.24 5.92
C LEU A 60 -8.89 -3.81 7.20
N GLY A 61 -9.23 -2.54 7.29
CA GLY A 61 -10.06 -1.97 8.34
C GLY A 61 -11.56 -2.14 8.11
N ASP A 62 -12.34 -1.56 9.01
CA ASP A 62 -13.80 -1.46 8.86
C ASP A 62 -14.15 -0.67 7.59
N HIS A 63 -15.20 -1.08 6.88
CA HIS A 63 -15.67 -0.44 5.64
C HIS A 63 -14.67 -0.45 4.47
N GLN A 64 -13.57 -1.20 4.59
CA GLN A 64 -12.65 -1.43 3.50
C GLN A 64 -13.00 -2.72 2.76
N HIS A 65 -12.99 -2.63 1.44
CA HIS A 65 -13.31 -3.71 0.54
C HIS A 65 -12.15 -3.94 -0.40
N ALA A 66 -11.74 -5.20 -0.57
CA ALA A 66 -10.73 -5.60 -1.52
C ALA A 66 -11.37 -6.44 -2.62
N GLN A 67 -10.99 -6.15 -3.87
CA GLN A 67 -11.39 -6.90 -5.06
C GLN A 67 -10.17 -7.35 -5.81
N TYR A 68 -10.15 -8.63 -6.18
CA TYR A 68 -9.10 -9.24 -6.97
C TYR A 68 -9.57 -9.44 -8.41
N ASP A 69 -8.85 -8.81 -9.32
CA ASP A 69 -9.05 -8.96 -10.76
C ASP A 69 -7.68 -9.09 -11.43
N ASP A 70 -7.16 -10.31 -11.46
CA ASP A 70 -5.85 -10.63 -12.04
C ASP A 70 -5.57 -9.82 -13.33
N PRO A 71 -4.50 -8.99 -13.37
CA PRO A 71 -3.36 -8.99 -12.47
C PRO A 71 -3.42 -8.00 -11.31
N ASP A 72 -4.53 -7.31 -11.01
CA ASP A 72 -4.61 -6.25 -9.99
C ASP A 72 -5.46 -6.57 -8.75
N ILE A 73 -5.28 -5.72 -7.73
CA ILE A 73 -6.17 -5.65 -6.57
C ILE A 73 -6.59 -4.20 -6.40
N VAL A 74 -7.90 -3.98 -6.23
CA VAL A 74 -8.44 -2.66 -5.87
C VAL A 74 -8.97 -2.71 -4.45
N ILE A 75 -8.50 -1.78 -3.63
CA ILE A 75 -9.01 -1.58 -2.27
C ILE A 75 -9.75 -0.24 -2.23
N TYR A 76 -10.95 -0.22 -1.68
CA TYR A 76 -11.75 0.99 -1.55
C TYR A 76 -12.50 1.07 -0.22
N GLU A 77 -12.87 2.28 0.19
CA GLU A 77 -13.67 2.53 1.39
C GLU A 77 -15.12 2.85 1.03
N ALA A 78 -16.06 2.07 1.58
CA ALA A 78 -17.49 2.33 1.45
C ALA A 78 -18.26 1.70 2.61
N PRO A 79 -19.42 2.26 3.02
CA PRO A 79 -20.27 1.63 4.04
C PRO A 79 -20.75 0.21 3.67
N SER A 80 -20.78 -0.09 2.37
CA SER A 80 -21.17 -1.39 1.81
C SER A 80 -20.46 -1.61 0.47
N LYS A 81 -20.27 -2.88 0.08
CA LYS A 81 -19.74 -3.24 -1.25
C LYS A 81 -20.51 -2.50 -2.35
N ILE A 82 -19.78 -1.84 -3.25
CA ILE A 82 -20.37 -1.14 -4.39
C ILE A 82 -20.38 -2.04 -5.63
N ASN A 83 -21.14 -1.65 -6.65
CA ASN A 83 -21.20 -2.40 -7.91
C ASN A 83 -19.82 -2.38 -8.59
N ARG A 84 -19.37 -3.53 -9.12
CA ARG A 84 -18.10 -3.67 -9.85
C ARG A 84 -17.96 -2.72 -11.05
N ASN A 85 -19.05 -2.32 -11.69
CA ASN A 85 -19.00 -1.32 -12.77
C ASN A 85 -18.77 0.11 -12.25
N SER A 86 -18.80 0.30 -10.93
CA SER A 86 -18.58 1.56 -10.24
C SER A 86 -17.32 1.56 -9.40
N THR A 87 -16.59 0.44 -9.36
CA THR A 87 -15.28 0.36 -8.71
C THR A 87 -14.19 0.79 -9.68
N PRO A 88 -13.09 1.35 -9.17
CA PRO A 88 -11.88 1.50 -9.94
C PRO A 88 -11.43 0.14 -10.50
N TYR A 89 -10.74 0.16 -11.64
CA TYR A 89 -10.27 -1.04 -12.31
C TYR A 89 -8.98 -0.76 -13.07
N LEU A 90 -8.18 -1.79 -13.30
CA LEU A 90 -7.00 -1.69 -14.15
C LEU A 90 -7.42 -1.59 -15.62
N TRP A 91 -6.97 -0.54 -16.28
CA TRP A 91 -6.96 -0.44 -17.73
C TRP A 91 -5.58 -0.80 -18.25
N GLN A 92 -5.53 -1.69 -19.23
CA GLN A 92 -4.29 -2.09 -19.90
C GLN A 92 -4.44 -1.93 -21.42
N ALA A 93 -3.37 -1.48 -22.06
CA ALA A 93 -3.26 -1.46 -23.52
C ALA A 93 -1.93 -2.09 -23.93
N GLU A 94 -1.99 -2.96 -24.94
CA GLU A 94 -0.79 -3.51 -25.57
C GLU A 94 -0.02 -2.37 -26.24
N SER A 95 1.25 -2.25 -25.90
CA SER A 95 2.21 -1.33 -26.53
C SER A 95 3.18 -2.12 -27.40
N ALA A 96 4.04 -1.41 -28.15
CA ALA A 96 5.07 -2.06 -28.97
C ALA A 96 6.06 -2.93 -28.16
N THR A 97 6.12 -2.74 -26.84
CA THR A 97 7.15 -3.28 -25.94
C THR A 97 6.60 -3.96 -24.70
N GLY A 98 5.29 -4.19 -24.65
CA GLY A 98 4.62 -4.85 -23.54
C GLY A 98 3.21 -4.29 -23.33
N TYR A 99 2.93 -3.83 -22.13
CA TYR A 99 1.63 -3.27 -21.76
C TYR A 99 1.81 -1.95 -21.02
N ASP A 100 1.15 -0.90 -21.48
CA ASP A 100 0.88 0.26 -20.62
C ASP A 100 -0.36 -0.02 -19.78
N TRP A 101 -0.33 0.42 -18.54
CA TRP A 101 -1.41 0.21 -17.60
C TRP A 101 -1.61 1.41 -16.71
N ALA A 102 -2.87 1.68 -16.39
CA ALA A 102 -3.27 2.70 -15.44
C ALA A 102 -4.57 2.26 -14.78
N PHE A 103 -4.81 2.67 -13.55
CA PHE A 103 -6.13 2.48 -12.96
C PHE A 103 -7.07 3.56 -13.47
N LYS A 104 -8.32 3.18 -13.72
CA LYS A 104 -9.41 4.09 -14.09
C LYS A 104 -10.50 4.04 -13.04
N ASN A 105 -11.06 5.20 -12.72
CA ASN A 105 -12.20 5.33 -11.83
C ASN A 105 -13.44 5.78 -12.64
N PRO A 106 -14.56 5.03 -12.62
CA PRO A 106 -15.74 5.29 -13.46
C PRO A 106 -16.55 6.56 -13.11
N GLY A 107 -15.95 7.52 -12.42
CA GLY A 107 -16.50 8.88 -12.30
C GLY A 107 -16.83 9.36 -10.89
N ASN A 108 -16.43 8.65 -9.83
CA ASN A 108 -16.61 9.12 -8.45
C ASN A 108 -15.28 9.62 -7.86
N PRO A 109 -14.97 10.92 -7.94
CA PRO A 109 -13.70 11.46 -7.41
C PRO A 109 -13.61 11.37 -5.88
N GLU A 110 -14.74 11.29 -5.18
CA GLU A 110 -14.79 11.21 -3.71
C GLU A 110 -14.70 9.76 -3.20
N LEU A 111 -14.72 8.76 -4.10
CA LEU A 111 -14.44 7.39 -3.70
C LEU A 111 -12.98 7.30 -3.25
N LYS A 112 -12.78 6.84 -2.02
CA LYS A 112 -11.47 6.55 -1.47
C LYS A 112 -11.05 5.16 -1.91
N TRP A 113 -9.97 5.07 -2.67
CA TRP A 113 -9.47 3.80 -3.18
C TRP A 113 -7.99 3.85 -3.44
N PHE A 114 -7.39 2.70 -3.68
CA PHE A 114 -6.09 2.55 -4.32
C PHE A 114 -6.03 1.18 -5.00
N GLY A 115 -5.38 1.14 -6.15
CA GLY A 115 -5.04 -0.08 -6.87
C GLY A 115 -3.64 -0.56 -6.50
N LEU A 116 -3.42 -1.86 -6.55
CA LEU A 116 -2.16 -2.53 -6.34
C LEU A 116 -1.77 -3.33 -7.58
N MET A 117 -0.50 -3.27 -7.96
CA MET A 117 0.13 -4.02 -9.04
C MET A 117 1.45 -4.59 -8.56
N CYS A 118 1.74 -5.84 -8.92
CA CYS A 118 3.05 -6.43 -8.71
C CYS A 118 3.89 -6.35 -9.97
N GLU A 119 5.19 -6.09 -9.80
CA GLU A 119 6.17 -6.09 -10.88
C GLU A 119 7.50 -6.67 -10.39
N SER A 120 8.25 -7.28 -11.31
CA SER A 120 9.63 -7.69 -11.06
C SER A 120 10.51 -6.47 -10.87
N LYS A 121 11.38 -6.52 -9.86
CA LYS A 121 12.39 -5.49 -9.63
C LYS A 121 13.31 -5.28 -10.83
N GLU A 122 13.56 -6.31 -11.63
CA GLU A 122 14.41 -6.22 -12.83
C GLU A 122 13.82 -5.27 -13.88
N ASN A 123 12.51 -5.10 -13.90
CA ASN A 123 11.80 -4.21 -14.82
C ASN A 123 11.83 -2.73 -14.37
N PHE A 124 12.73 -2.36 -13.45
CA PHE A 124 12.93 -0.98 -13.01
C PHE A 124 14.35 -0.48 -13.26
N PRO A 125 14.53 0.82 -13.60
CA PRO A 125 15.84 1.41 -13.89
C PRO A 125 16.86 1.23 -12.77
N PHE A 126 16.39 1.26 -11.50
CA PHE A 126 17.27 1.14 -10.33
C PHE A 126 17.89 -0.25 -10.14
N SER A 127 17.50 -1.23 -10.96
CA SER A 127 18.09 -2.58 -10.97
C SER A 127 19.17 -2.74 -12.04
N MET A 128 19.35 -1.74 -12.91
CA MET A 128 20.32 -1.77 -13.99
C MET A 128 21.66 -1.19 -13.55
N THR A 129 22.74 -1.89 -13.87
CA THR A 129 24.11 -1.39 -13.70
C THR A 129 24.72 -0.86 -15.00
N ASN A 130 24.15 -1.21 -16.17
CA ASN A 130 24.57 -0.70 -17.47
C ASN A 130 23.38 -0.64 -18.45
N GLU A 131 22.92 0.57 -18.79
CA GLU A 131 21.77 0.78 -19.68
C GLU A 131 22.13 0.69 -21.17
N ASP A 132 23.43 0.83 -21.50
CA ASP A 132 23.90 0.97 -22.88
C ASP A 132 23.75 -0.31 -23.71
N ASP A 133 23.72 -1.48 -23.07
CA ASP A 133 23.65 -2.80 -23.72
C ASP A 133 22.22 -3.38 -23.81
N LEU A 134 21.21 -2.64 -23.36
CA LEU A 134 19.82 -3.13 -23.31
C LEU A 134 19.12 -3.00 -24.66
N PRO A 135 18.39 -4.04 -25.12
CA PRO A 135 17.52 -3.94 -26.29
C PRO A 135 16.54 -2.75 -26.17
N PRO A 136 16.18 -2.07 -27.27
CA PRO A 136 15.23 -0.97 -27.24
C PRO A 136 13.91 -1.32 -26.53
N GLU A 137 13.42 -2.54 -26.73
CA GLU A 137 12.17 -3.01 -26.13
C GLU A 137 12.24 -3.03 -24.61
N TYR A 138 13.40 -3.39 -24.07
CA TYR A 138 13.62 -3.42 -22.62
C TYR A 138 13.73 -2.01 -22.02
N ARG A 139 14.31 -1.06 -22.76
CA ARG A 139 14.38 0.35 -22.32
C ARG A 139 13.01 0.97 -22.16
N GLU A 140 12.08 0.68 -23.07
CA GLU A 140 10.70 1.19 -22.96
C GLU A 140 9.98 0.63 -21.73
N ILE A 141 10.21 -0.64 -21.36
CA ILE A 141 9.68 -1.23 -20.11
C ILE A 141 10.22 -0.45 -18.90
N LEU A 142 11.54 -0.22 -18.85
CA LEU A 142 12.18 0.53 -17.77
C LEU A 142 11.65 1.96 -17.67
N GLU A 143 11.50 2.64 -18.81
CA GLU A 143 10.95 4.00 -18.87
C GLU A 143 9.50 4.04 -18.38
N SER A 144 8.65 3.11 -18.84
CA SER A 144 7.26 3.00 -18.39
C SER A 144 7.17 2.76 -16.87
N ASN A 145 7.91 1.79 -16.35
CA ASN A 145 7.91 1.47 -14.92
C ASN A 145 8.57 2.57 -14.06
N SER A 146 9.50 3.35 -14.62
CA SER A 146 10.06 4.53 -13.95
C SER A 146 8.99 5.56 -13.60
N LEU A 147 7.88 5.62 -14.36
CA LEU A 147 6.77 6.53 -14.12
C LEU A 147 5.80 6.01 -13.05
N LYS A 148 5.75 4.69 -12.83
CA LYS A 148 4.84 4.06 -11.86
C LYS A 148 5.33 4.21 -10.42
N CYS A 149 6.66 4.15 -10.19
CA CYS A 149 7.23 4.46 -8.87
C CYS A 149 7.59 5.95 -8.70
N PRO A 150 7.10 6.63 -7.65
CA PRO A 150 7.21 8.07 -7.51
C PRO A 150 8.53 8.54 -6.87
N ALA A 151 9.64 7.82 -7.06
CA ALA A 151 10.93 8.14 -6.46
C ALA A 151 12.07 7.43 -7.18
N ASP A 152 13.30 7.91 -6.96
CA ASP A 152 14.51 7.17 -7.34
C ASP A 152 14.88 6.20 -6.20
N PHE A 153 15.40 5.02 -6.54
CA PHE A 153 15.91 4.07 -5.55
C PHE A 153 17.43 3.98 -5.65
N ARG A 154 18.14 4.42 -4.60
CA ARG A 154 19.60 4.51 -4.60
C ARG A 154 20.15 3.98 -3.29
N ASN A 155 21.18 3.15 -3.36
CA ASN A 155 21.85 2.57 -2.18
C ASN A 155 20.86 1.91 -1.19
N GLY A 156 19.88 1.18 -1.72
CA GLY A 156 18.88 0.46 -0.93
C GLY A 156 17.80 1.34 -0.29
N ARG A 157 17.65 2.60 -0.72
CA ARG A 157 16.69 3.56 -0.15
C ARG A 157 16.02 4.41 -1.22
N PHE A 158 14.78 4.79 -0.97
CA PHE A 158 14.09 5.77 -1.82
C PHE A 158 14.56 7.20 -1.54
N VAL A 159 14.77 7.95 -2.61
CA VAL A 159 15.06 9.39 -2.60
C VAL A 159 14.12 10.12 -3.55
N ILE A 160 13.73 11.34 -3.18
CA ILE A 160 12.85 12.17 -4.00
C ILE A 160 13.49 12.44 -5.38
N LYS A 161 12.68 12.35 -6.45
CA LYS A 161 13.15 12.71 -7.80
C LYS A 161 13.49 14.19 -7.86
N SER A 162 14.50 14.54 -8.64
CA SER A 162 14.88 15.94 -8.87
C SER A 162 13.74 16.79 -9.43
N SER A 163 12.85 16.19 -10.24
CA SER A 163 11.66 16.86 -10.79
C SER A 163 10.62 17.26 -9.74
N MET A 164 10.62 16.65 -8.56
CA MET A 164 9.71 16.94 -7.45
C MET A 164 10.40 17.73 -6.32
N ALA A 165 11.72 17.79 -6.32
CA ALA A 165 12.48 18.44 -5.26
C ALA A 165 12.21 19.95 -5.21
N GLY A 166 11.68 20.44 -4.08
CA GLY A 166 11.36 21.85 -3.87
C GLY A 166 9.97 22.27 -4.32
N ASP A 167 9.18 21.37 -4.92
CA ASP A 167 7.78 21.62 -5.23
C ASP A 167 6.89 21.26 -4.03
N ASN A 168 6.23 22.27 -3.47
CA ASN A 168 5.38 22.14 -2.28
C ASN A 168 4.03 21.44 -2.56
N SER A 169 3.72 21.16 -3.84
CA SER A 169 2.57 20.33 -4.24
C SER A 169 2.78 18.86 -3.90
N TYR A 170 4.04 18.38 -3.79
CA TYR A 170 4.33 17.00 -3.45
C TYR A 170 4.67 16.82 -1.98
N ILE A 171 4.18 15.73 -1.39
CA ILE A 171 4.59 15.23 -0.08
C ILE A 171 5.30 13.91 -0.28
N PHE A 172 6.58 13.86 0.08
CA PHE A 172 7.40 12.65 0.01
C PHE A 172 7.53 12.03 1.41
N GLN A 173 7.16 10.77 1.54
CA GLN A 173 7.32 9.99 2.76
C GLN A 173 8.04 8.69 2.48
N ARG A 174 9.21 8.51 3.08
CA ARG A 174 9.90 7.22 3.08
C ARG A 174 9.27 6.30 4.11
N LEU A 175 9.03 5.05 3.72
CA LEU A 175 8.46 4.00 4.55
C LEU A 175 9.44 2.83 4.60
N SER A 176 9.55 2.18 5.75
CA SER A 176 10.44 1.03 5.92
C SER A 176 9.89 0.21 7.07
N GLU A 177 9.44 -1.01 6.77
CA GLU A 177 8.91 -1.98 7.74
C GLU A 177 9.23 -3.39 7.23
N ASN A 178 9.17 -4.41 8.10
CA ASN A 178 9.12 -5.84 7.72
C ASN A 178 10.05 -6.26 6.56
N ASN A 179 11.30 -5.76 6.55
CA ASN A 179 12.33 -6.06 5.53
C ASN A 179 12.03 -5.60 4.10
N TRP A 180 11.13 -4.63 3.93
CA TRP A 180 10.95 -3.91 2.67
C TRP A 180 11.29 -2.43 2.85
N GLU A 181 11.72 -1.80 1.77
CA GLU A 181 11.91 -0.35 1.71
C GLU A 181 10.88 0.25 0.76
N GLY A 182 10.23 1.32 1.18
CA GLY A 182 9.10 1.89 0.45
C GLY A 182 9.09 3.41 0.41
N VAL A 183 8.22 3.92 -0.43
CA VAL A 183 7.94 5.34 -0.58
C VAL A 183 6.46 5.55 -0.80
N LEU A 184 5.91 6.60 -0.20
CA LEU A 184 4.59 7.15 -0.46
C LEU A 184 4.77 8.60 -0.93
N VAL A 185 4.14 8.94 -2.04
CA VAL A 185 4.08 10.31 -2.57
C VAL A 185 2.63 10.72 -2.77
N LEU A 186 2.29 11.88 -2.24
CA LEU A 186 1.00 12.52 -2.41
C LEU A 186 1.20 13.78 -3.26
N HIS A 187 0.31 14.05 -4.21
CA HIS A 187 0.27 15.32 -4.94
C HIS A 187 -0.99 16.10 -4.55
N LYS A 188 -0.81 17.36 -4.15
CA LYS A 188 -1.87 18.26 -3.72
C LYS A 188 -2.59 18.84 -4.91
N GLN A 189 -3.92 18.83 -4.84
CA GLN A 189 -4.72 19.53 -5.81
C GLN A 189 -4.50 21.05 -5.72
N LYS A 190 -4.30 21.69 -6.87
CA LYS A 190 -4.04 23.13 -6.93
C LYS A 190 -5.16 23.94 -6.27
N GLY A 191 -4.81 24.69 -5.23
CA GLY A 191 -5.73 25.57 -4.51
C GLY A 191 -6.71 24.85 -3.58
N LYS A 192 -6.49 23.56 -3.29
CA LYS A 192 -7.27 22.79 -2.32
C LYS A 192 -6.36 22.10 -1.29
N GLU A 193 -6.96 21.68 -0.19
CA GLU A 193 -6.29 20.89 0.86
C GLU A 193 -6.25 19.38 0.53
N ASN A 194 -7.07 18.94 -0.43
CA ASN A 194 -7.13 17.55 -0.86
C ASN A 194 -5.99 17.19 -1.82
N TYR A 195 -5.67 15.91 -1.89
CA TYR A 195 -4.76 15.32 -2.86
C TYR A 195 -5.55 14.83 -4.07
N ASP A 196 -4.97 14.98 -5.26
CA ASP A 196 -5.55 14.45 -6.51
C ASP A 196 -4.79 13.21 -7.01
N GLN A 197 -3.69 12.85 -6.36
CA GLN A 197 -2.95 11.64 -6.67
C GLN A 197 -2.22 11.12 -5.43
N ILE A 198 -2.25 9.80 -5.30
CA ILE A 198 -1.37 9.06 -4.39
C ILE A 198 -0.64 7.99 -5.19
N ARG A 199 0.67 7.86 -4.98
CA ARG A 199 1.48 6.77 -5.51
C ARG A 199 2.39 6.23 -4.41
N PHE A 200 2.62 4.92 -4.41
CA PHE A 200 3.62 4.31 -3.54
C PHE A 200 4.27 3.11 -4.22
N CYS A 201 5.48 2.79 -3.77
CA CYS A 201 6.17 1.56 -4.15
C CYS A 201 6.85 0.96 -2.92
N LEU A 202 6.77 -0.37 -2.79
CA LEU A 202 7.45 -1.14 -1.77
C LEU A 202 8.37 -2.15 -2.47
N VAL A 203 9.65 -2.10 -2.18
CA VAL A 203 10.67 -2.99 -2.74
C VAL A 203 11.04 -4.02 -1.68
N HIS A 204 10.89 -5.28 -2.05
CA HIS A 204 11.30 -6.42 -1.24
C HIS A 204 11.98 -7.45 -2.13
N GLU A 205 13.25 -7.77 -1.82
CA GLU A 205 14.05 -8.72 -2.60
C GLU A 205 14.00 -8.42 -4.12
N GLY A 206 13.44 -9.34 -4.91
CA GLY A 206 13.31 -9.27 -6.37
C GLY A 206 11.98 -8.72 -6.87
N VAL A 207 11.09 -8.20 -6.01
CA VAL A 207 9.77 -7.72 -6.41
C VAL A 207 9.50 -6.29 -5.96
N VAL A 208 8.56 -5.64 -6.65
CA VAL A 208 8.06 -4.30 -6.35
C VAL A 208 6.54 -4.35 -6.30
N LEU A 209 5.97 -4.01 -5.14
CA LEU A 209 4.53 -3.76 -5.01
C LEU A 209 4.29 -2.27 -5.27
N ILE A 210 3.57 -1.97 -6.34
CA ILE A 210 3.21 -0.63 -6.78
C ILE A 210 1.77 -0.38 -6.34
N GLY A 211 1.50 0.79 -5.77
CA GLY A 211 0.14 1.21 -5.49
C GLY A 211 -0.14 2.62 -5.95
N THR A 212 -1.36 2.85 -6.43
CA THR A 212 -1.76 4.17 -6.94
C THR A 212 -3.24 4.44 -6.69
N SER A 213 -3.55 5.69 -6.41
CA SER A 213 -4.89 6.26 -6.50
C SER A 213 -4.78 7.47 -7.39
N GLU A 214 -4.99 7.26 -8.68
CA GLU A 214 -4.94 8.30 -9.69
C GLU A 214 -5.97 8.00 -10.77
N ASN A 215 -6.46 9.05 -11.40
CA ASN A 215 -7.35 8.96 -12.54
C ASN A 215 -7.23 10.28 -13.30
N GLU A 216 -7.22 10.26 -14.63
CA GLU A 216 -7.08 11.47 -15.43
C GLU A 216 -8.29 12.39 -15.24
N GLU A 217 -9.49 11.88 -15.51
CA GLU A 217 -10.73 12.62 -15.35
C GLU A 217 -11.90 11.71 -14.90
N PRO A 218 -12.60 12.02 -13.80
CA PRO A 218 -12.25 13.05 -12.82
C PRO A 218 -11.06 12.63 -11.95
N ALA A 219 -10.17 13.55 -11.65
CA ALA A 219 -9.10 13.31 -10.68
C ALA A 219 -9.68 13.00 -9.29
N PRO A 220 -9.08 12.06 -8.53
CA PRO A 220 -9.46 11.80 -7.15
C PRO A 220 -9.49 13.06 -6.29
N SER A 221 -10.29 13.03 -5.23
CA SER A 221 -10.40 14.07 -4.21
C SER A 221 -10.14 13.41 -2.87
N ILE A 222 -8.86 13.29 -2.54
CA ILE A 222 -8.39 12.48 -1.42
C ILE A 222 -8.13 13.40 -0.23
N ASP A 223 -8.91 13.21 0.84
CA ASP A 223 -8.69 13.94 2.07
C ASP A 223 -7.45 13.44 2.84
N LYS A 224 -7.00 14.26 3.80
CA LYS A 224 -5.84 13.95 4.63
C LYS A 224 -6.01 12.70 5.48
N ASN A 225 -7.23 12.43 5.96
CA ASN A 225 -7.48 11.28 6.82
C ASN A 225 -7.26 9.98 6.04
N PHE A 226 -7.78 9.90 4.81
CA PHE A 226 -7.56 8.75 3.95
C PHE A 226 -6.08 8.56 3.60
N ALA A 227 -5.33 9.64 3.32
CA ALA A 227 -3.89 9.54 3.09
C ALA A 227 -3.14 9.01 4.32
N GLU A 228 -3.51 9.43 5.53
CA GLU A 228 -2.94 8.93 6.79
C GLU A 228 -3.32 7.46 7.04
N ASP A 229 -4.56 7.06 6.75
CA ASP A 229 -5.04 5.69 6.91
C ASP A 229 -4.41 4.75 5.88
N LEU A 230 -4.24 5.18 4.63
CA LEU A 230 -3.49 4.45 3.62
C LEU A 230 -2.04 4.20 4.07
N ALA A 231 -1.37 5.21 4.63
CA ALA A 231 -0.01 5.02 5.15
C ALA A 231 0.04 3.97 6.28
N LYS A 232 -1.03 3.84 7.09
CA LYS A 232 -1.15 2.77 8.10
C LYS A 232 -1.34 1.41 7.43
N ILE A 233 -2.21 1.30 6.42
CA ILE A 233 -2.45 0.05 5.66
C ILE A 233 -1.14 -0.41 5.01
N ILE A 234 -0.42 0.48 4.33
CA ILE A 234 0.87 0.18 3.68
C ILE A 234 1.85 -0.41 4.69
N LYS A 235 1.91 0.12 5.91
CA LYS A 235 2.80 -0.41 6.96
C LYS A 235 2.41 -1.81 7.46
N THR A 236 1.17 -2.23 7.25
CA THR A 236 0.74 -3.61 7.55
C THR A 236 1.17 -4.61 6.47
N VAL A 237 1.67 -4.14 5.32
CA VAL A 237 2.15 -5.02 4.26
C VAL A 237 3.30 -5.88 4.80
N ASN A 238 3.13 -7.18 4.65
CA ASN A 238 4.13 -8.17 5.01
C ASN A 238 4.32 -9.13 3.83
N PHE A 239 5.49 -9.03 3.18
CA PHE A 239 5.88 -9.94 2.13
C PHE A 239 6.18 -11.32 2.72
N LYS A 240 5.66 -12.35 2.06
CA LYS A 240 5.96 -13.73 2.43
C LYS A 240 7.19 -14.17 1.65
N ASN A 241 8.21 -14.60 2.38
CA ASN A 241 9.41 -15.18 1.77
C ASN A 241 9.00 -16.38 0.91
N HIS A 242 9.61 -16.48 -0.27
CA HIS A 242 9.52 -17.67 -1.13
C HIS A 242 10.34 -18.84 -0.57
#